data_AF-A0A954MRI7-F1
#
_entry.id   AF-A0A954MRI7-F1
#
_cell.length_a   1.000
_cell.length_b   1.000
_cell.length_c   1.000
_cell.angle_alpha   90.00
_cell.angle_beta   90.00
_cell.angle_gamma   90.00
#
_symmetry.space_group_name_H-M   'P 1'
#
loop_
_entity.id
_entity.type
_entity.pdbx_description
1 polymer ?
#
loop_
_entity_poly.entity_id
_entity_poly.type
_entity_poly.pdbx_seq_one_letter_code
_entity_poly.pdbx_strand_id
1 'polypeptide(L)'
;MSSPSLNVSYQSRRGFTLIELLVVIAIIAILIALLLPAVQQAREAARRTQCRNNLKQLGLALHNYLDSYSKFPPTFCVGAGDGGEWSFPARVLPFIDGANIYNLINFSQDYNQTIAGYPFGVKAMRVEVLICPTDPKVKQRLNSSGDPSDYPLNYAANLGTFFVYDPANGRYGDGSFGPNASPGSSQFTDGMSNTLCMAEVKSYTPYARNAASPMAANVAPPADLASACTLIADATSNQQDTGHTEWADGRAHHGGFTTVFTPNAKVNCTNGAFGVQDMDYNTQREDNPEGTTNRTYAIVTSRSYHAGIVQASLMDGSVRGISNSVHLPIWRALGTRSGGDVVGEY
;
A
#
# COMPACT_ATOMS: atom_id res chain seq x y z
N MET A 1 -44.70 82.21 8.58
CA MET A 1 -43.63 81.21 8.34
C MET A 1 -43.88 80.06 9.29
N SER A 2 -44.45 78.97 8.78
CA SER A 2 -44.85 77.77 9.54
C SER A 2 -43.80 76.69 9.31
N SER A 3 -43.10 76.29 10.37
CA SER A 3 -42.07 75.25 10.34
C SER A 3 -42.73 73.86 10.23
N PRO A 4 -42.24 72.94 9.37
CA PRO A 4 -42.76 71.58 9.32
C PRO A 4 -42.18 70.75 10.47
N SER A 5 -43.04 70.03 11.20
CA SER A 5 -42.64 69.04 12.20
C SER A 5 -42.31 67.72 11.52
N LEU A 6 -41.05 67.28 11.63
CA LEU A 6 -40.61 65.94 11.20
C LEU A 6 -41.08 64.92 12.23
N ASN A 7 -42.07 64.10 11.86
CA ASN A 7 -42.49 62.93 12.64
C ASN A 7 -41.44 61.81 12.48
N VAL A 8 -40.58 61.64 13.50
CA VAL A 8 -39.70 60.47 13.61
C VAL A 8 -40.52 59.30 14.16
N SER A 9 -40.94 58.39 13.29
CA SER A 9 -41.56 57.13 13.69
C SER A 9 -40.51 56.21 14.30
N TYR A 10 -40.48 56.08 15.63
CA TYR A 10 -39.71 55.03 16.32
C TYR A 10 -40.30 53.67 15.95
N GLN A 11 -39.66 52.96 15.01
CA GLN A 11 -39.92 51.53 14.84
C GLN A 11 -39.45 50.82 16.12
N SER A 12 -40.39 50.27 16.88
CA SER A 12 -40.07 49.43 18.03
C SER A 12 -39.28 48.21 17.54
N ARG A 13 -37.97 48.19 17.78
CA ARG A 13 -37.17 46.98 17.58
C ARG A 13 -37.62 45.99 18.65
N ARG A 14 -38.29 44.91 18.23
CA ARG A 14 -38.60 43.78 19.11
C ARG A 14 -37.27 43.20 19.60
N GLY A 15 -37.02 43.26 20.89
CA GLY A 15 -35.85 42.64 21.52
C GLY A 15 -36.02 41.12 21.57
N PHE A 16 -34.96 40.39 21.28
CA PHE A 16 -34.93 38.93 21.39
C PHE A 16 -34.92 38.54 22.87
N THR A 17 -35.78 37.62 23.29
CA THR A 17 -35.77 37.09 24.66
C THR A 17 -34.66 36.05 24.83
N LEU A 18 -34.14 35.93 26.05
CA LEU A 18 -33.11 34.92 26.38
C LEU A 18 -33.59 33.50 26.06
N ILE A 19 -34.88 33.23 26.24
CA ILE A 19 -35.50 31.94 25.96
C ILE A 19 -35.49 31.65 24.45
N GLU A 20 -35.87 32.61 23.61
CA GLU A 20 -35.84 32.43 22.15
C GLU A 20 -34.42 32.14 21.65
N LEU A 21 -33.41 32.81 22.19
CA LEU A 21 -32.02 32.54 21.83
C LEU A 21 -31.60 31.13 22.24
N LEU A 22 -31.96 30.71 23.46
CA LEU A 22 -31.62 29.39 23.99
C LEU A 22 -32.26 28.26 23.19
N VAL A 23 -33.52 28.42 22.76
CA VAL A 23 -34.20 27.44 21.91
C VAL A 23 -33.52 27.31 20.55
N VAL A 24 -33.14 28.43 19.93
CA VAL A 24 -32.48 28.41 18.61
C VAL A 24 -31.12 27.70 18.69
N ILE A 25 -30.29 28.02 19.70
CA ILE A 25 -29.00 27.33 19.86
C ILE A 25 -29.18 25.84 20.17
N ALA A 26 -30.21 25.46 20.93
CA ALA A 26 -30.51 24.06 21.22
C ALA A 26 -30.89 23.28 19.96
N ILE A 27 -31.73 23.87 19.09
CA ILE A 27 -32.09 23.26 17.81
C ILE A 27 -30.85 23.12 16.90
N ILE A 28 -30.04 24.17 16.77
CA ILE A 28 -28.80 24.11 15.97
C ILE A 28 -27.85 23.04 16.51
N ALA A 29 -27.66 22.96 17.83
CA ALA A 29 -26.82 21.95 18.46
C ALA A 29 -27.30 20.52 18.15
N ILE A 30 -28.61 20.26 18.24
CA ILE A 30 -29.20 18.96 17.91
C ILE A 30 -29.00 18.65 16.42
N LEU A 31 -29.25 19.61 15.53
CA LEU A 31 -29.05 19.42 14.09
C LEU A 31 -27.59 19.08 13.76
N ILE A 32 -26.63 19.82 14.32
CA ILE A 32 -25.20 19.55 14.11
C ILE A 32 -24.81 18.18 14.69
N ALA A 33 -25.33 17.82 15.87
CA ALA A 33 -25.05 16.53 16.49
C ALA A 33 -25.53 15.35 15.65
N LEU A 34 -26.65 15.51 14.93
CA LEU A 34 -27.18 14.48 14.02
C LEU A 34 -26.47 14.49 12.65
N LEU A 35 -26.06 15.66 12.15
CA LEU A 35 -25.42 15.81 10.84
C LEU A 35 -23.94 15.42 10.84
N LEU A 36 -23.20 15.69 11.92
CA LEU A 36 -21.77 15.44 11.96
C LEU A 36 -21.41 13.95 11.74
N PRO A 37 -22.05 12.97 12.42
CA PRO A 37 -21.79 11.55 12.17
C PRO A 37 -22.10 11.16 10.71
N ALA A 38 -23.20 11.67 10.17
CA ALA A 38 -23.63 11.38 8.79
C ALA A 38 -22.62 11.92 7.76
N VAL A 39 -22.14 13.15 7.93
CA VAL A 39 -21.13 13.75 7.04
C VAL A 39 -19.82 12.97 7.10
N GLN A 40 -19.40 12.49 8.27
CA GLN A 40 -18.16 11.70 8.38
C GLN A 40 -18.30 10.33 7.71
N GLN A 41 -19.43 9.64 7.89
CA GLN A 41 -19.71 8.37 7.23
C GLN A 41 -19.72 8.53 5.70
N ALA A 42 -20.37 9.58 5.19
CA ALA A 42 -20.39 9.89 3.76
C ALA A 42 -18.98 10.17 3.22
N ARG A 43 -18.15 10.93 3.95
CA ARG A 43 -16.75 11.20 3.56
C ARG A 43 -15.92 9.92 3.51
N GLU A 44 -16.05 9.03 4.50
CA GLU A 44 -15.30 7.77 4.50
C GLU A 44 -15.76 6.82 3.38
N ALA A 45 -17.07 6.76 3.09
CA ALA A 45 -17.58 6.00 1.96
C ALA A 45 -17.03 6.51 0.61
N ALA A 46 -16.91 7.84 0.46
CA ALA A 46 -16.30 8.45 -0.71
C ALA A 46 -14.80 8.10 -0.83
N ARG A 47 -14.03 8.23 0.26
CA ARG A 47 -12.60 7.85 0.27
C ARG A 47 -12.39 6.37 -0.06
N ARG A 48 -13.21 5.49 0.52
CA ARG A 48 -13.21 4.05 0.21
C ARG A 48 -13.51 3.76 -1.26
N THR A 49 -14.44 4.51 -1.85
CA THR A 49 -14.76 4.39 -3.28
C THR A 49 -13.59 4.85 -4.13
N GLN A 50 -12.89 5.91 -3.72
CA GLN A 50 -11.68 6.36 -4.40
C GLN A 50 -10.55 5.33 -4.32
N CYS A 51 -10.27 4.73 -3.15
CA CYS A 51 -9.23 3.69 -3.06
C CYS A 51 -9.57 2.46 -3.93
N ARG A 52 -10.85 2.07 -4.01
CA ARG A 52 -11.33 1.03 -4.94
C ARG A 52 -11.13 1.42 -6.41
N ASN A 53 -11.37 2.68 -6.78
CA ASN A 53 -11.18 3.16 -8.14
C ASN A 53 -9.70 3.23 -8.54
N ASN A 54 -8.81 3.61 -7.61
CA ASN A 54 -7.37 3.58 -7.82
C ASN A 54 -6.87 2.16 -8.13
N LEU A 55 -7.31 1.15 -7.36
CA LEU A 55 -7.01 -0.25 -7.67
C LEU A 55 -7.54 -0.71 -9.03
N LYS A 56 -8.73 -0.23 -9.45
CA LYS A 56 -9.27 -0.53 -10.78
C LYS A 56 -8.42 0.09 -11.89
N GLN A 57 -7.95 1.32 -11.70
CA GLN A 57 -7.06 1.98 -12.66
C GLN A 57 -5.73 1.22 -12.78
N LEU A 58 -5.14 0.81 -11.65
CA LEU A 58 -3.92 0.00 -11.65
C LEU A 58 -4.13 -1.38 -12.27
N GLY A 59 -5.25 -2.05 -11.99
CA GLY A 59 -5.61 -3.32 -12.61
C GLY A 59 -5.76 -3.20 -14.13
N LEU A 60 -6.46 -2.16 -14.61
CA LEU A 60 -6.58 -1.87 -16.04
C LEU A 60 -5.20 -1.59 -16.67
N ALA A 61 -4.36 -0.82 -16.00
CA ALA A 61 -3.00 -0.52 -16.44
C ALA A 61 -2.14 -1.78 -16.59
N LEU A 62 -2.28 -2.74 -15.65
CA LEU A 62 -1.60 -4.03 -15.74
C LEU A 62 -2.10 -4.88 -16.91
N HIS A 63 -3.39 -4.83 -17.24
CA HIS A 63 -3.92 -5.50 -18.43
C HIS A 63 -3.46 -4.84 -19.74
N ASN A 64 -3.35 -3.51 -19.78
CA ASN A 64 -2.77 -2.82 -20.94
C ASN A 64 -1.27 -3.14 -21.10
N TYR A 65 -0.55 -3.28 -19.97
CA TYR A 65 0.82 -3.76 -19.97
C TYR A 65 0.89 -5.22 -20.48
N LEU A 66 0.00 -6.10 -20.01
CA LEU A 66 -0.09 -7.47 -20.49
C LEU A 66 -0.37 -7.54 -21.99
N ASP A 67 -1.26 -6.70 -22.52
CA ASP A 67 -1.56 -6.64 -23.96
C ASP A 67 -0.32 -6.19 -24.76
N SER A 68 0.40 -5.19 -24.26
CA SER A 68 1.57 -4.62 -24.93
C SER A 68 2.82 -5.52 -24.88
N TYR A 69 3.03 -6.24 -23.75
CA TYR A 69 4.27 -6.99 -23.47
C TYR A 69 4.05 -8.51 -23.36
N SER A 70 2.81 -8.99 -23.50
CA SER A 70 2.39 -10.40 -23.34
C SER A 70 2.72 -11.04 -21.99
N LYS A 71 3.14 -10.23 -21.01
CA LYS A 71 3.54 -10.65 -19.65
C LYS A 71 3.20 -9.54 -18.66
N PHE A 72 2.97 -9.89 -17.40
CA PHE A 72 2.91 -8.93 -16.31
C PHE A 72 4.31 -8.40 -15.95
N PRO A 73 4.43 -7.18 -15.42
CA PRO A 73 5.72 -6.61 -15.04
C PRO A 73 6.33 -7.36 -13.84
N PRO A 74 7.66 -7.42 -13.72
CA PRO A 74 8.30 -7.84 -12.49
C PRO A 74 8.10 -6.80 -11.39
N THR A 75 8.23 -7.21 -10.12
CA THR A 75 8.23 -6.22 -9.03
C THR A 75 9.42 -5.30 -9.15
N PHE A 76 10.60 -5.84 -9.46
CA PHE A 76 11.78 -5.14 -9.94
C PHE A 76 12.77 -6.17 -10.51
N CYS A 77 13.89 -5.68 -11.04
CA CYS A 77 14.93 -6.56 -11.56
C CYS A 77 16.17 -6.53 -10.65
N VAL A 78 16.60 -7.71 -10.19
CA VAL A 78 17.83 -7.92 -9.42
C VAL A 78 18.96 -8.23 -10.39
N GLY A 79 20.03 -7.43 -10.38
CA GLY A 79 21.20 -7.58 -11.25
C GLY A 79 21.31 -6.48 -12.33
N ALA A 80 22.52 -6.30 -12.87
CA ALA A 80 22.80 -5.23 -13.84
C ALA A 80 22.18 -5.51 -15.22
N GLY A 81 21.48 -4.53 -15.79
CA GLY A 81 21.11 -4.49 -17.22
C GLY A 81 19.62 -4.59 -17.57
N ASP A 82 18.77 -5.10 -16.68
CA ASP A 82 17.38 -5.50 -17.04
C ASP A 82 16.26 -4.62 -16.43
N GLY A 83 16.58 -3.40 -16.03
CA GLY A 83 15.55 -2.45 -15.61
C GLY A 83 15.64 -1.95 -14.17
N GLY A 84 16.72 -2.31 -13.45
CA GLY A 84 17.03 -1.80 -12.12
C GLY A 84 15.99 -2.11 -11.03
N GLU A 85 16.18 -1.47 -9.88
CA GLU A 85 15.31 -1.54 -8.69
C GLU A 85 13.92 -0.92 -8.91
N TRP A 86 13.61 -0.49 -10.14
CA TRP A 86 12.35 0.12 -10.53
C TRP A 86 11.17 -0.82 -10.33
N SER A 87 10.27 -0.36 -9.48
CA SER A 87 9.03 -1.00 -9.07
C SER A 87 8.06 -1.26 -10.22
N PHE A 88 7.09 -2.16 -10.03
CA PHE A 88 6.02 -2.37 -11.01
C PHE A 88 5.21 -1.09 -11.31
N PRO A 89 4.88 -0.19 -10.34
CA PRO A 89 4.21 1.07 -10.63
C PRO A 89 4.99 1.95 -11.61
N ALA A 90 6.32 1.98 -11.52
CA ALA A 90 7.17 2.72 -12.45
C ALA A 90 7.07 2.19 -13.89
N ARG A 91 6.89 0.88 -14.04
CA ARG A 91 6.78 0.21 -15.35
C ARG A 91 5.40 0.39 -15.99
N VAL A 92 4.35 0.60 -15.19
CA VAL A 92 2.97 0.81 -15.69
C VAL A 92 2.58 2.27 -15.82
N LEU A 93 3.46 3.22 -15.47
CA LEU A 93 3.21 4.68 -15.59
C LEU A 93 2.58 5.12 -16.93
N PRO A 94 3.01 4.61 -18.11
CA PRO A 94 2.39 5.00 -19.39
C PRO A 94 0.89 4.70 -19.48
N PHE A 95 0.42 3.71 -18.70
CA PHE A 95 -0.97 3.25 -18.70
C PHE A 95 -1.82 3.85 -17.56
N ILE A 96 -1.26 4.75 -16.75
CA ILE A 96 -1.92 5.48 -15.66
C ILE A 96 -1.71 7.01 -15.76
N ASP A 97 -1.69 7.55 -16.98
CA ASP A 97 -1.45 8.97 -17.27
C ASP A 97 -0.11 9.52 -16.72
N GLY A 98 0.87 8.65 -16.47
CA GLY A 98 2.20 8.97 -15.93
C GLY A 98 3.30 9.06 -17.00
N ALA A 99 2.94 9.24 -18.28
CA ALA A 99 3.90 9.22 -19.40
C ALA A 99 5.02 10.29 -19.26
N ASN A 100 4.70 11.46 -18.70
CA ASN A 100 5.67 12.52 -18.41
C ASN A 100 6.74 12.08 -17.41
N ILE A 101 6.34 11.34 -16.37
CA ILE A 101 7.26 10.79 -15.36
C ILE A 101 8.05 9.63 -15.97
N TYR A 102 7.38 8.75 -16.72
CA TYR A 102 8.01 7.60 -17.36
C TYR A 102 9.15 7.97 -18.31
N ASN A 103 8.96 9.02 -19.12
CA ASN A 103 9.98 9.46 -20.08
C ASN A 103 11.28 9.99 -19.43
N LEU A 104 11.25 10.28 -18.13
CA LEU A 104 12.43 10.69 -17.36
C LEU A 104 13.21 9.49 -16.80
N ILE A 105 12.61 8.29 -16.80
CA ILE A 105 13.20 7.10 -16.19
C ILE A 105 14.18 6.44 -17.17
N ASN A 106 15.46 6.42 -16.81
CA ASN A 106 16.41 5.49 -17.37
C ASN A 106 16.39 4.15 -16.60
N PHE A 107 15.81 3.11 -17.20
CA PHE A 107 15.75 1.76 -16.63
C PHE A 107 17.12 1.04 -16.57
N SER A 108 18.13 1.53 -17.27
CA SER A 108 19.50 1.02 -17.13
C SER A 108 20.22 1.54 -15.89
N GLN A 109 19.61 2.45 -15.13
CA GLN A 109 20.12 2.99 -13.87
C GLN A 109 19.18 2.66 -12.70
N ASP A 110 19.70 2.73 -11.48
CA ASP A 110 18.89 2.57 -10.27
C ASP A 110 17.92 3.75 -10.07
N TYR A 111 16.97 3.60 -9.13
CA TYR A 111 15.95 4.63 -8.94
C TYR A 111 16.45 5.93 -8.32
N ASN A 112 17.68 5.96 -7.79
CA ASN A 112 18.36 7.17 -7.33
C ASN A 112 19.12 7.89 -8.45
N GLN A 113 18.85 7.55 -9.71
CA GLN A 113 19.40 8.27 -10.86
C GLN A 113 19.22 9.79 -10.75
N THR A 114 20.27 10.52 -11.13
CA THR A 114 20.25 11.99 -11.16
C THR A 114 19.69 12.46 -12.50
N ILE A 115 18.66 13.29 -12.47
CA ILE A 115 17.97 13.76 -13.68
C ILE A 115 18.09 15.29 -13.75
N ALA A 116 18.56 15.80 -14.88
CA ALA A 116 18.70 17.24 -15.09
C ALA A 116 17.34 17.96 -14.92
N GLY A 117 17.31 19.03 -14.11
CA GLY A 117 16.07 19.75 -13.78
C GLY A 117 15.24 19.13 -12.66
N TYR A 118 15.59 17.93 -12.18
CA TYR A 118 14.90 17.23 -11.09
C TYR A 118 15.90 16.81 -10.01
N PRO A 119 16.29 17.72 -9.11
CA PRO A 119 17.39 17.50 -8.15
C PRO A 119 17.14 16.33 -7.18
N PHE A 120 15.88 15.95 -6.96
CA PHE A 120 15.49 14.83 -6.09
C PHE A 120 15.04 13.58 -6.87
N GLY A 121 15.23 13.59 -8.20
CA GLY A 121 14.86 12.49 -9.08
C GLY A 121 13.34 12.25 -9.22
N VAL A 122 12.98 11.20 -9.96
CA VAL A 122 11.59 10.80 -10.21
C VAL A 122 10.93 10.22 -8.96
N LYS A 123 11.69 9.52 -8.12
CA LYS A 123 11.20 8.90 -6.88
C LYS A 123 10.53 9.87 -5.89
N ALA A 124 10.91 11.15 -5.92
CA ALA A 124 10.29 12.19 -5.11
C ALA A 124 8.94 12.69 -5.65
N MET A 125 8.58 12.36 -6.90
CA MET A 125 7.32 12.81 -7.50
C MET A 125 6.12 12.07 -6.95
N ARG A 126 4.99 12.79 -6.79
CA ARG A 126 3.71 12.20 -6.36
C ARG A 126 2.98 11.60 -7.56
N VAL A 127 2.60 10.33 -7.44
CA VAL A 127 1.71 9.64 -8.38
C VAL A 127 0.35 9.43 -7.71
N GLU A 128 -0.67 10.20 -8.13
CA GLU A 128 -1.94 10.29 -7.40
C GLU A 128 -2.67 8.95 -7.27
N VAL A 129 -2.63 8.12 -8.33
CA VAL A 129 -3.30 6.81 -8.34
C VAL A 129 -2.69 5.81 -7.34
N LEU A 130 -1.46 6.05 -6.85
CA LEU A 130 -0.81 5.18 -5.86
C LEU A 130 -1.21 5.49 -4.41
N ILE A 131 -1.98 6.55 -4.20
CA ILE A 131 -2.30 7.06 -2.86
C ILE A 131 -3.74 6.71 -2.49
N CYS A 132 -3.93 6.10 -1.31
CA CYS A 132 -5.25 5.94 -0.73
C CYS A 132 -5.58 7.15 0.16
N PRO A 133 -6.63 7.95 -0.14
CA PRO A 133 -7.01 9.12 0.66
C PRO A 133 -7.39 8.82 2.12
N THR A 134 -7.60 7.54 2.49
CA THR A 134 -7.87 7.16 3.89
C THR A 134 -6.59 7.03 4.71
N ASP A 135 -5.41 6.91 4.09
CA ASP A 135 -4.15 6.86 4.83
C ASP A 135 -3.76 8.28 5.34
N PRO A 136 -3.79 8.53 6.66
CA PRO A 136 -3.48 9.84 7.22
C PRO A 136 -1.99 10.16 7.26
N LYS A 137 -1.12 9.17 6.99
CA LYS A 137 0.34 9.33 7.07
C LYS A 137 0.96 9.69 5.72
N VAL A 138 0.18 9.73 4.63
CA VAL A 138 0.70 10.06 3.30
C VAL A 138 1.32 11.45 3.30
N LYS A 139 2.63 11.48 3.17
CA LYS A 139 3.45 12.67 3.00
C LYS A 139 4.75 12.29 2.30
N GLN A 140 5.45 13.27 1.74
CA GLN A 140 6.76 13.04 1.15
C GLN A 140 7.77 12.72 2.27
N ARG A 141 8.59 11.69 2.06
CA ARG A 141 9.71 11.39 2.96
C ARG A 141 10.84 12.38 2.72
N LEU A 142 11.46 12.83 3.80
CA LEU A 142 12.64 13.68 3.77
C LEU A 142 13.88 12.86 4.13
N ASN A 143 15.02 13.17 3.52
CA ASN A 143 16.31 12.60 3.89
C ASN A 143 16.85 13.25 5.19
N SER A 144 18.03 12.82 5.65
CA SER A 144 18.67 13.36 6.86
C SER A 144 19.01 14.85 6.78
N SER A 145 19.11 15.42 5.59
CA SER A 145 19.34 16.85 5.34
C SER A 145 18.05 17.67 5.30
N GLY A 146 16.88 17.02 5.39
CA GLY A 146 15.57 17.66 5.28
C GLY A 146 15.08 17.85 3.84
N ASP A 147 15.80 17.33 2.85
CA ASP A 147 15.40 17.42 1.45
C ASP A 147 14.39 16.34 1.07
N PRO A 148 13.48 16.62 0.12
CA PRO A 148 12.63 15.59 -0.50
C PRO A 148 13.42 14.37 -0.95
N SER A 149 12.96 13.18 -0.56
CA SER A 149 13.59 11.91 -0.93
C SER A 149 12.63 11.06 -1.77
N ASP A 150 11.50 10.63 -1.21
CA ASP A 150 10.64 9.63 -1.85
C ASP A 150 9.16 9.89 -1.54
N TYR A 151 8.27 9.42 -2.42
CA TYR A 151 6.82 9.47 -2.19
C TYR A 151 6.26 8.06 -1.88
N PRO A 152 5.32 7.93 -0.94
CA PRO A 152 4.73 6.63 -0.58
C PRO A 152 3.83 6.04 -1.66
N LEU A 153 3.51 4.77 -1.47
CA LEU A 153 2.45 4.04 -2.16
C LEU A 153 1.52 3.37 -1.14
N ASN A 154 0.29 3.07 -1.55
CA ASN A 154 -0.69 2.36 -0.74
C ASN A 154 -1.23 1.08 -1.39
N TYR A 155 -0.80 0.74 -2.61
CA TYR A 155 -1.25 -0.45 -3.33
C TYR A 155 -0.05 -1.30 -3.71
N ALA A 156 0.17 -2.38 -2.97
CA ALA A 156 1.34 -3.23 -3.12
C ALA A 156 1.01 -4.52 -3.90
N ALA A 157 2.00 -5.06 -4.60
CA ALA A 157 1.88 -6.28 -5.38
C ALA A 157 1.89 -7.53 -4.49
N ASN A 158 1.11 -8.54 -4.90
CA ASN A 158 1.08 -9.84 -4.23
C ASN A 158 2.37 -10.64 -4.50
N LEU A 159 3.20 -10.80 -3.46
CA LEU A 159 4.45 -11.57 -3.49
C LEU A 159 4.29 -13.03 -3.07
N GLY A 160 3.06 -13.45 -2.76
CA GLY A 160 2.75 -14.81 -2.37
C GLY A 160 2.69 -15.02 -0.87
N THR A 161 2.86 -16.26 -0.46
CA THR A 161 2.54 -16.68 0.91
C THR A 161 3.61 -16.27 1.91
N PHE A 162 4.90 -16.52 1.63
CA PHE A 162 5.98 -16.28 2.58
C PHE A 162 7.37 -16.19 1.94
N PHE A 163 7.71 -17.16 1.09
CA PHE A 163 8.96 -17.14 0.31
C PHE A 163 8.81 -16.14 -0.85
N VAL A 164 9.74 -15.18 -0.96
CA VAL A 164 9.71 -14.12 -1.96
C VAL A 164 10.71 -14.38 -3.09
N TYR A 165 11.98 -14.65 -2.75
CA TYR A 165 13.04 -14.72 -3.75
C TYR A 165 14.27 -15.54 -3.32
N ASP A 166 14.85 -16.27 -4.26
CA ASP A 166 16.13 -16.98 -4.15
C ASP A 166 17.14 -16.38 -5.15
N PRO A 167 18.09 -15.55 -4.68
CA PRO A 167 19.09 -14.92 -5.54
C PRO A 167 20.09 -15.91 -6.15
N ALA A 168 20.22 -17.13 -5.61
CA ALA A 168 21.16 -18.11 -6.13
C ALA A 168 20.74 -18.68 -7.50
N ASN A 169 19.44 -18.70 -7.78
CA ASN A 169 18.87 -19.27 -9.01
C ASN A 169 17.83 -18.36 -9.69
N GLY A 170 17.60 -17.16 -9.16
CA GLY A 170 16.64 -16.19 -9.70
C GLY A 170 15.18 -16.61 -9.57
N ARG A 171 14.85 -17.56 -8.69
CA ARG A 171 13.47 -18.05 -8.53
C ARG A 171 12.71 -17.19 -7.52
N TYR A 172 11.51 -16.78 -7.90
CA TYR A 172 10.57 -16.09 -7.01
C TYR A 172 9.57 -17.06 -6.37
N GLY A 173 8.83 -16.55 -5.39
CA GLY A 173 7.80 -17.23 -4.62
C GLY A 173 6.62 -17.80 -5.41
N ASP A 174 5.56 -18.14 -4.70
CA ASP A 174 4.26 -18.60 -5.21
C ASP A 174 3.31 -17.44 -5.58
N GLY A 175 3.73 -16.19 -5.34
CA GLY A 175 2.96 -14.98 -5.62
C GLY A 175 2.64 -14.71 -7.08
N SER A 176 1.83 -13.68 -7.29
CA SER A 176 1.50 -13.17 -8.63
C SER A 176 2.64 -12.38 -9.25
N PHE A 177 3.42 -11.71 -8.41
CA PHE A 177 4.58 -10.92 -8.82
C PHE A 177 5.79 -11.34 -8.00
N GLY A 178 6.98 -11.11 -8.54
CA GLY A 178 8.22 -11.26 -7.80
C GLY A 178 9.41 -10.63 -8.51
N PRO A 179 10.58 -10.60 -7.85
CA PRO A 179 11.79 -10.08 -8.46
C PRO A 179 12.20 -10.93 -9.68
N ASN A 180 12.62 -10.28 -10.76
CA ASN A 180 13.01 -10.91 -12.03
C ASN A 180 11.91 -11.78 -12.69
N ALA A 181 10.65 -11.67 -12.25
CA ALA A 181 9.58 -12.53 -12.71
C ALA A 181 8.56 -11.76 -13.55
N SER A 182 8.33 -12.18 -14.80
CA SER A 182 7.31 -11.60 -15.68
C SER A 182 6.30 -12.67 -16.11
N PRO A 183 5.35 -13.05 -15.24
CA PRO A 183 4.43 -14.12 -15.53
C PRO A 183 3.45 -13.75 -16.64
N GLY A 184 3.15 -14.70 -17.52
CA GLY A 184 2.03 -14.59 -18.46
C GLY A 184 0.71 -15.03 -17.82
N SER A 185 -0.42 -14.70 -18.45
CA SER A 185 -1.76 -15.10 -17.98
C SER A 185 -1.91 -16.62 -17.81
N SER A 186 -1.20 -17.42 -18.62
CA SER A 186 -1.23 -18.89 -18.53
C SER A 186 -0.59 -19.48 -17.27
N GLN A 187 0.17 -18.68 -16.50
CA GLN A 187 0.80 -19.15 -15.26
C GLN A 187 -0.14 -19.09 -14.04
N PHE A 188 -1.34 -18.52 -14.21
CA PHE A 188 -2.37 -18.43 -13.18
C PHE A 188 -3.33 -19.61 -13.29
N THR A 189 -2.86 -20.81 -12.96
CA THR A 189 -3.63 -22.07 -13.12
C THR A 189 -4.83 -22.15 -12.19
N ASP A 190 -4.81 -21.42 -11.08
CA ASP A 190 -5.91 -21.36 -10.11
C ASP A 190 -7.02 -20.38 -10.55
N GLY A 191 -6.78 -19.67 -11.66
CA GLY A 191 -7.65 -18.70 -12.27
C GLY A 191 -7.31 -17.27 -11.85
N MET A 192 -7.22 -16.36 -12.83
CA MET A 192 -6.93 -14.95 -12.57
C MET A 192 -7.99 -14.27 -11.68
N SER A 193 -9.22 -14.76 -11.69
CA SER A 193 -10.31 -14.32 -10.82
C SER A 193 -10.23 -14.86 -9.38
N ASN A 194 -9.28 -15.74 -9.08
CA ASN A 194 -9.07 -16.33 -7.75
C ASN A 194 -7.65 -16.04 -7.21
N THR A 195 -6.88 -15.21 -7.89
CA THR A 195 -5.53 -14.84 -7.47
C THR A 195 -5.46 -13.34 -7.19
N LEU A 196 -4.96 -12.96 -6.02
CA LEU A 196 -4.72 -11.58 -5.62
C LEU A 196 -3.67 -10.93 -6.51
N CYS A 197 -3.98 -9.76 -7.05
CA CYS A 197 -3.05 -8.95 -7.80
C CYS A 197 -2.35 -7.94 -6.88
N MET A 198 -3.12 -7.02 -6.30
CA MET A 198 -2.64 -5.96 -5.40
C MET A 198 -3.57 -5.81 -4.22
N ALA A 199 -3.04 -5.39 -3.08
CA ALA A 199 -3.82 -5.06 -1.89
C ALA A 199 -3.35 -3.76 -1.25
N GLU A 200 -4.22 -3.16 -0.46
CA GLU A 200 -3.87 -1.98 0.33
C GLU A 200 -2.77 -2.29 1.36
N VAL A 201 -1.84 -1.33 1.49
CA VAL A 201 -0.81 -1.28 2.52
C VAL A 201 -0.75 0.13 3.14
N LYS A 202 -0.20 0.23 4.35
CA LYS A 202 -0.04 1.50 5.07
C LYS A 202 1.33 2.11 4.81
N SER A 203 1.35 3.39 4.45
CA SER A 203 2.60 4.15 4.41
C SER A 203 3.20 4.29 5.82
N TYR A 204 4.53 4.44 5.90
CA TYR A 204 5.25 4.59 7.17
C TYR A 204 5.00 3.43 8.14
N THR A 205 4.96 2.20 7.60
CA THR A 205 4.95 0.99 8.43
C THR A 205 6.38 0.67 8.86
N PRO A 206 6.66 0.47 10.15
CA PRO A 206 7.97 0.01 10.59
C PRO A 206 8.26 -1.37 10.00
N TYR A 207 9.52 -1.67 9.71
CA TYR A 207 9.90 -3.02 9.30
C TYR A 207 11.27 -3.43 9.86
N ALA A 208 11.42 -4.73 10.11
CA ALA A 208 12.67 -5.35 10.54
C ALA A 208 13.27 -6.16 9.39
N ARG A 209 14.59 -6.11 9.24
CA ARG A 209 15.32 -6.87 8.21
C ARG A 209 16.63 -7.48 8.70
N ASN A 210 17.25 -8.29 7.84
CA ASN A 210 18.56 -8.91 8.05
C ASN A 210 18.56 -9.88 9.24
N ALA A 211 17.62 -10.83 9.21
CA ALA A 211 17.58 -11.97 10.11
C ALA A 211 18.38 -13.15 9.54
N ALA A 212 18.99 -13.94 10.41
CA ALA A 212 19.79 -15.11 10.02
C ALA A 212 18.91 -16.36 9.78
N SER A 213 17.61 -16.29 10.03
CA SER A 213 16.66 -17.37 9.79
C SER A 213 15.29 -16.81 9.37
N PRO A 214 14.54 -17.47 8.47
CA PRO A 214 14.91 -18.69 7.74
C PRO A 214 15.82 -18.44 6.53
N MET A 215 16.79 -19.35 6.32
CA MET A 215 17.66 -19.37 5.13
C MET A 215 17.52 -20.64 4.28
N ALA A 216 16.94 -21.70 4.86
CA ALA A 216 16.69 -22.96 4.16
C ALA A 216 15.70 -22.78 3.00
N ALA A 217 15.72 -23.69 2.03
CA ALA A 217 14.70 -23.75 0.99
C ALA A 217 13.39 -24.32 1.57
N ASN A 218 12.25 -23.93 0.99
CA ASN A 218 10.92 -24.49 1.28
C ASN A 218 10.50 -24.39 2.76
N VAL A 219 10.84 -23.30 3.44
CA VAL A 219 10.35 -23.06 4.80
C VAL A 219 8.86 -22.74 4.75
N ALA A 220 8.06 -23.49 5.51
CA ALA A 220 6.62 -23.27 5.62
C ALA A 220 6.31 -21.89 6.25
N PRO A 221 5.21 -21.24 5.84
CA PRO A 221 4.76 -20.01 6.49
C PRO A 221 4.49 -20.25 7.98
N PRO A 222 4.83 -19.32 8.87
CA PRO A 222 4.53 -19.45 10.30
C PRO A 222 3.02 -19.65 10.51
N ALA A 223 2.64 -20.57 11.40
CA ALA A 223 1.23 -20.93 11.61
C ALA A 223 0.47 -19.86 12.40
N ASP A 224 1.18 -19.10 13.23
CA ASP A 224 0.63 -18.12 14.16
C ASP A 224 1.64 -17.00 14.43
N LEU A 225 1.20 -15.99 15.19
CA LEU A 225 2.05 -14.86 15.55
C LEU A 225 3.26 -15.29 16.40
N ALA A 226 3.12 -16.30 17.27
CA ALA A 226 4.21 -16.74 18.15
C ALA A 226 5.39 -17.33 17.36
N SER A 227 5.09 -18.20 16.39
CA SER A 227 6.07 -18.77 15.47
C SER A 227 6.68 -17.71 14.56
N ALA A 228 5.89 -16.75 14.06
CA ALA A 228 6.43 -15.60 13.33
C ALA A 228 7.42 -14.79 14.19
N CYS A 229 7.09 -14.50 15.45
CA CYS A 229 7.99 -13.74 16.33
C CYS A 229 9.31 -14.45 16.62
N THR A 230 9.32 -15.78 16.60
CA THR A 230 10.58 -16.54 16.74
C THR A 230 11.47 -16.38 15.50
N LEU A 231 10.89 -16.27 14.30
CA LEU A 231 11.64 -16.04 13.06
C LEU A 231 12.22 -14.61 12.96
N ILE A 232 11.59 -13.64 13.63
CA ILE A 232 12.00 -12.23 13.59
C ILE A 232 12.98 -11.88 14.73
N ALA A 233 13.15 -12.76 15.72
CA ALA A 233 13.85 -12.47 16.97
C ALA A 233 15.33 -12.08 16.78
N ASP A 234 15.96 -12.50 15.69
CA ASP A 234 17.36 -12.25 15.35
C ASP A 234 17.56 -11.17 14.28
N ALA A 235 16.49 -10.47 13.86
CA ALA A 235 16.61 -9.38 12.91
C ALA A 235 17.56 -8.30 13.47
N THR A 236 18.53 -7.89 12.66
CA THR A 236 19.62 -6.98 13.08
C THR A 236 19.38 -5.52 12.70
N SER A 237 18.44 -5.25 11.79
CA SER A 237 18.13 -3.91 11.33
C SER A 237 16.66 -3.61 11.55
N ASN A 238 16.36 -2.47 12.19
CA ASN A 238 15.01 -1.98 12.39
C ASN A 238 14.88 -0.61 11.72
N GLN A 239 13.98 -0.52 10.75
CA GLN A 239 13.72 0.68 9.99
C GLN A 239 12.37 1.25 10.43
N GLN A 240 12.44 2.35 11.18
CA GLN A 240 11.26 3.08 11.63
C GLN A 240 10.76 3.99 10.51
N ASP A 241 9.45 4.06 10.32
CA ASP A 241 8.82 5.07 9.46
C ASP A 241 9.32 5.08 7.99
N THR A 242 9.58 3.90 7.41
CA THR A 242 10.09 3.79 6.02
C THR A 242 9.40 2.72 5.16
N GLY A 243 8.62 1.80 5.74
CA GLY A 243 7.86 0.82 4.95
C GLY A 243 6.83 1.51 4.06
N HIS A 244 6.75 1.05 2.80
CA HIS A 244 5.85 1.59 1.77
C HIS A 244 5.98 3.11 1.50
N THR A 245 7.12 3.73 1.82
CA THR A 245 7.37 5.15 1.54
C THR A 245 8.05 5.43 0.20
N GLU A 246 8.32 4.39 -0.59
CA GLU A 246 9.16 4.48 -1.80
C GLU A 246 8.42 3.82 -2.97
N TRP A 247 7.60 4.59 -3.69
CA TRP A 247 6.82 4.06 -4.81
C TRP A 247 7.68 3.51 -5.96
N ALA A 248 8.90 4.04 -6.12
CA ALA A 248 9.84 3.65 -7.16
C ALA A 248 10.63 2.35 -6.84
N ASP A 249 10.62 1.92 -5.57
CA ASP A 249 11.35 0.74 -5.11
C ASP A 249 10.45 -0.51 -5.11
N GLY A 250 10.85 -1.54 -5.86
CA GLY A 250 10.09 -2.78 -6.00
C GLY A 250 10.34 -3.86 -4.95
N ARG A 251 11.20 -3.62 -3.95
CA ARG A 251 11.48 -4.58 -2.86
C ARG A 251 10.25 -4.87 -2.02
N ALA A 252 10.24 -6.01 -1.32
CA ALA A 252 9.02 -6.50 -0.65
C ALA A 252 8.42 -5.54 0.38
N HIS A 253 9.25 -4.82 1.13
CA HIS A 253 8.84 -3.88 2.17
C HIS A 253 8.38 -2.51 1.62
N HIS A 254 8.57 -2.25 0.33
CA HIS A 254 8.12 -1.03 -0.33
C HIS A 254 6.97 -1.32 -1.29
N GLY A 255 7.20 -2.13 -2.31
CA GLY A 255 6.26 -2.41 -3.40
C GLY A 255 5.39 -3.65 -3.25
N GLY A 256 5.56 -4.45 -2.18
CA GLY A 256 4.95 -5.78 -2.05
C GLY A 256 4.12 -6.00 -0.79
N PHE A 257 3.34 -7.08 -0.79
CA PHE A 257 2.75 -7.67 0.41
C PHE A 257 2.73 -9.20 0.28
N THR A 258 2.57 -9.87 1.40
CA THR A 258 2.48 -11.33 1.52
C THR A 258 1.17 -11.74 2.20
N THR A 259 0.73 -12.97 1.97
CA THR A 259 -0.48 -13.52 2.56
C THR A 259 -0.22 -14.35 3.83
N VAL A 260 0.95 -14.20 4.47
CA VAL A 260 1.31 -14.90 5.72
C VAL A 260 0.20 -14.79 6.76
N PHE A 261 -0.35 -13.59 6.95
CA PHE A 261 -1.45 -13.32 7.87
C PHE A 261 -2.59 -12.58 7.17
N THR A 262 -3.79 -12.69 7.74
CA THR A 262 -5.01 -12.06 7.23
C THR A 262 -4.89 -10.52 7.15
N PRO A 263 -5.77 -9.85 6.41
CA PRO A 263 -5.75 -8.40 6.33
C PRO A 263 -5.80 -7.69 7.68
N ASN A 264 -5.03 -6.60 7.80
CA ASN A 264 -4.84 -5.81 9.01
C ASN A 264 -4.30 -6.59 10.23
N ALA A 265 -3.75 -7.79 10.04
CA ALA A 265 -3.05 -8.50 11.09
C ALA A 265 -1.90 -7.65 11.64
N LYS A 266 -1.78 -7.61 12.97
CA LYS A 266 -0.68 -6.92 13.65
C LYS A 266 0.40 -7.93 14.01
N VAL A 267 1.63 -7.64 13.62
CA VAL A 267 2.79 -8.50 13.86
C VAL A 267 3.57 -7.89 15.01
N ASN A 268 3.01 -8.02 16.22
CA ASN A 268 3.57 -7.46 17.44
C ASN A 268 4.59 -8.43 18.04
N CYS A 269 5.83 -8.34 17.60
CA CYS A 269 6.90 -9.22 18.08
C CYS A 269 7.84 -8.50 19.04
N THR A 270 8.28 -9.20 20.09
CA THR A 270 9.38 -8.76 20.93
C THR A 270 10.68 -9.17 20.27
N ASN A 271 11.41 -8.21 19.70
CA ASN A 271 12.83 -8.43 19.41
C ASN A 271 13.61 -7.79 20.55
N GLY A 272 14.51 -8.54 21.20
CA GLY A 272 15.28 -8.08 22.37
C GLY A 272 16.08 -6.79 22.11
N ALA A 273 16.36 -6.45 20.84
CA ALA A 273 17.01 -5.21 20.44
C ALA A 273 16.05 -4.01 20.25
N PHE A 274 14.75 -4.24 20.02
CA PHE A 274 13.81 -3.21 19.54
C PHE A 274 12.52 -3.07 20.36
N GLY A 275 12.29 -3.95 21.34
CA GLY A 275 11.05 -3.98 22.13
C GLY A 275 9.87 -4.61 21.36
N VAL A 276 8.65 -4.41 21.87
CA VAL A 276 7.41 -4.88 21.22
C VAL A 276 6.94 -3.83 20.23
N GLN A 277 6.89 -4.17 18.94
CA GLN A 277 6.41 -3.29 17.91
C GLN A 277 5.61 -4.04 16.83
N ASP A 278 4.56 -3.39 16.31
CA ASP A 278 3.85 -3.83 15.11
C ASP A 278 4.66 -3.45 13.87
N MET A 279 5.18 -4.44 13.16
CA MET A 279 6.08 -4.18 12.04
C MET A 279 6.06 -5.29 11.00
N ASP A 280 6.38 -4.94 9.76
CA ASP A 280 6.64 -5.94 8.73
C ASP A 280 8.05 -6.51 8.90
N TYR A 281 8.33 -7.61 8.22
CA TYR A 281 9.61 -8.29 8.31
C TYR A 281 10.05 -8.89 6.98
N ASN A 282 11.36 -8.87 6.75
CA ASN A 282 11.99 -9.68 5.72
C ASN A 282 13.35 -10.21 6.19
N THR A 283 13.68 -11.45 5.84
CA THR A 283 14.98 -12.03 6.23
C THR A 283 16.15 -11.21 5.69
N GLN A 284 16.01 -10.65 4.49
CA GLN A 284 16.99 -9.76 3.87
C GLN A 284 16.35 -9.00 2.69
N ARG A 285 17.11 -8.07 2.10
CA ARG A 285 16.78 -7.47 0.81
C ARG A 285 17.02 -8.47 -0.31
N GLU A 286 16.15 -8.51 -1.32
CA GLU A 286 16.22 -9.46 -2.43
C GLU A 286 17.42 -9.20 -3.36
N ASP A 287 17.96 -7.99 -3.35
CA ASP A 287 19.13 -7.55 -4.09
C ASP A 287 20.33 -7.24 -3.18
N ASN A 288 20.43 -7.94 -2.04
CA ASN A 288 21.40 -7.64 -1.00
C ASN A 288 22.80 -7.32 -1.58
N PRO A 289 23.29 -6.06 -1.46
CA PRO A 289 24.56 -5.64 -2.04
C PRO A 289 25.77 -6.32 -1.39
N GLU A 290 25.56 -6.99 -0.26
CA GLU A 290 26.58 -7.78 0.46
C GLU A 290 26.89 -9.13 -0.22
N GLY A 291 26.20 -9.48 -1.31
CA GLY A 291 26.50 -10.66 -2.14
C GLY A 291 26.07 -11.99 -1.51
N THR A 292 25.15 -11.96 -0.54
CA THR A 292 24.65 -13.18 0.10
C THR A 292 23.69 -13.94 -0.81
N THR A 293 23.84 -15.26 -0.90
CA THR A 293 22.91 -16.15 -1.62
C THR A 293 21.71 -16.59 -0.77
N ASN A 294 21.46 -15.88 0.34
CA ASN A 294 20.38 -16.24 1.25
C ASN A 294 19.04 -16.06 0.55
N ARG A 295 17.98 -16.67 1.07
CA ARG A 295 16.63 -16.52 0.53
C ARG A 295 15.89 -15.42 1.25
N THR A 296 15.07 -14.69 0.50
CA THR A 296 14.16 -13.71 1.08
C THR A 296 12.84 -14.38 1.44
N TYR A 297 12.54 -14.37 2.72
CA TYR A 297 11.22 -14.65 3.27
C TYR A 297 10.68 -13.37 3.88
N ALA A 298 9.40 -13.08 3.71
CA ALA A 298 8.81 -11.84 4.15
C ALA A 298 7.47 -12.05 4.85
N ILE A 299 7.25 -11.28 5.90
CA ILE A 299 5.97 -11.09 6.58
C ILE A 299 5.63 -9.62 6.39
N VAL A 300 5.09 -9.30 5.21
CA VAL A 300 4.60 -7.97 4.87
C VAL A 300 3.09 -8.07 4.76
N THR A 301 2.36 -7.42 5.64
CA THR A 301 0.92 -7.68 5.81
C THR A 301 0.09 -6.64 5.04
N SER A 302 -0.97 -7.09 4.37
CA SER A 302 -1.94 -6.14 3.78
C SER A 302 -2.66 -5.36 4.87
N ARG A 303 -2.75 -4.04 4.73
CA ARG A 303 -3.25 -3.14 5.78
C ARG A 303 -3.95 -1.93 5.17
N SER A 304 -5.06 -1.53 5.76
CA SER A 304 -5.75 -0.29 5.40
C SER A 304 -6.23 0.46 6.65
N TYR A 305 -6.64 1.71 6.44
CA TYR A 305 -7.33 2.50 7.46
C TYR A 305 -8.86 2.40 7.36
N HIS A 306 -9.37 1.57 6.46
CA HIS A 306 -10.78 1.22 6.41
C HIS A 306 -11.15 0.28 7.55
N ALA A 307 -12.36 0.46 8.11
CA ALA A 307 -12.83 -0.37 9.21
C ALA A 307 -13.06 -1.82 8.74
N GLY A 308 -12.28 -2.76 9.29
CA GLY A 308 -12.53 -4.20 9.18
C GLY A 308 -12.17 -4.86 7.84
N ILE A 309 -11.62 -4.11 6.88
CA ILE A 309 -11.35 -4.61 5.54
C ILE A 309 -10.03 -4.07 4.98
N VAL A 310 -9.56 -4.67 3.89
CA VAL A 310 -8.66 -4.04 2.91
C VAL A 310 -9.32 -4.10 1.54
N GLN A 311 -9.10 -3.11 0.69
CA GLN A 311 -9.42 -3.24 -0.73
C GLN A 311 -8.30 -4.04 -1.40
N ALA A 312 -8.68 -4.99 -2.23
CA ALA A 312 -7.76 -5.77 -3.03
C ALA A 312 -8.31 -5.95 -4.45
N SER A 313 -7.38 -6.02 -5.40
CA SER A 313 -7.65 -6.41 -6.78
C SER A 313 -7.24 -7.85 -7.01
N LEU A 314 -7.92 -8.52 -7.93
CA LEU A 314 -7.55 -9.84 -8.44
C LEU A 314 -6.87 -9.70 -9.79
N MET A 315 -6.21 -10.75 -10.26
CA MET A 315 -5.45 -10.75 -11.51
C MET A 315 -6.33 -10.54 -12.75
N ASP A 316 -7.65 -10.72 -12.63
CA ASP A 316 -8.65 -10.38 -13.67
C ASP A 316 -9.07 -8.90 -13.68
N GLY A 317 -8.49 -8.06 -12.81
CA GLY A 317 -8.79 -6.64 -12.68
C GLY A 317 -10.03 -6.32 -11.85
N SER A 318 -10.75 -7.33 -11.33
CA SER A 318 -11.84 -7.12 -10.38
C SER A 318 -11.31 -6.60 -9.04
N VAL A 319 -12.10 -5.76 -8.37
CA VAL A 319 -11.71 -5.14 -7.09
C VAL A 319 -12.82 -5.31 -6.06
N ARG A 320 -12.45 -5.84 -4.89
CA ARG A 320 -13.35 -6.09 -3.76
C ARG A 320 -12.69 -5.81 -2.42
N GLY A 321 -13.54 -5.54 -1.43
CA GLY A 321 -13.10 -5.42 -0.05
C GLY A 321 -13.04 -6.80 0.60
N ILE A 322 -11.89 -7.16 1.17
CA ILE A 322 -11.68 -8.44 1.86
C ILE A 322 -11.63 -8.17 3.36
N SER A 323 -12.41 -8.95 4.10
CA SER A 323 -12.54 -8.82 5.56
C SER A 323 -11.29 -9.30 6.29
N ASN A 324 -10.97 -8.64 7.41
CA ASN A 324 -9.93 -9.10 8.34
C ASN A 324 -10.24 -10.48 8.95
N SER A 325 -11.53 -10.86 8.95
CA SER A 325 -12.04 -12.13 9.46
C SER A 325 -12.07 -13.25 8.41
N VAL A 326 -11.50 -13.03 7.22
CA VAL A 326 -11.33 -14.08 6.21
C VAL A 326 -10.56 -15.26 6.82
N HIS A 327 -10.95 -16.49 6.50
CA HIS A 327 -10.26 -17.68 6.99
C HIS A 327 -8.82 -17.70 6.44
N LEU A 328 -7.81 -17.88 7.30
CA LEU A 328 -6.41 -17.73 6.91
C LEU A 328 -5.98 -18.64 5.74
N PRO A 329 -6.36 -19.94 5.70
CA PRO A 329 -6.13 -20.79 4.52
C PRO A 329 -6.70 -20.23 3.21
N ILE A 330 -7.88 -19.62 3.24
CA ILE A 330 -8.50 -18.98 2.06
C ILE A 330 -7.64 -17.79 1.63
N TRP A 331 -7.25 -16.93 2.57
CA TRP A 331 -6.39 -15.78 2.29
C TRP A 331 -5.03 -16.18 1.69
N ARG A 332 -4.42 -17.25 2.21
CA ARG A 332 -3.17 -17.80 1.68
C ARG A 332 -3.34 -18.35 0.27
N ALA A 333 -4.39 -19.15 0.03
CA ALA A 333 -4.71 -19.69 -1.29
C ALA A 333 -4.84 -18.58 -2.35
N LEU A 334 -5.56 -17.50 -2.02
CA LEU A 334 -5.70 -16.32 -2.89
C LEU A 334 -4.36 -15.63 -3.19
N GLY A 335 -3.35 -15.79 -2.34
CA GLY A 335 -2.01 -15.27 -2.57
C GLY A 335 -1.21 -16.04 -3.62
N THR A 336 -1.61 -17.27 -3.95
CA THR A 336 -0.83 -18.15 -4.84
C THR A 336 -1.32 -18.07 -6.28
N ARG A 337 -0.38 -18.15 -7.25
CA ARG A 337 -0.72 -18.21 -8.68
C ARG A 337 -1.11 -19.62 -9.17
N SER A 338 -0.59 -20.65 -8.50
CA SER A 338 -0.64 -22.04 -8.97
C SER A 338 -0.55 -23.05 -7.82
N GLY A 339 -1.22 -22.77 -6.69
CA GLY A 339 -1.35 -23.67 -5.55
C GLY A 339 -2.29 -24.85 -5.79
N GLY A 340 -3.15 -24.78 -6.81
CA GLY A 340 -4.20 -25.76 -7.09
C GLY A 340 -5.45 -25.56 -6.23
N ASP A 341 -5.58 -24.40 -5.59
CA ASP A 341 -6.66 -24.10 -4.66
C ASP A 341 -7.86 -23.48 -5.41
N VAL A 342 -8.99 -24.18 -5.43
CA VAL A 342 -10.26 -23.60 -5.91
C VAL A 342 -10.92 -22.90 -4.73
N VAL A 343 -10.78 -21.58 -4.69
CA VAL A 343 -11.32 -20.76 -3.61
C VAL A 343 -12.81 -20.46 -3.86
N GLY A 344 -13.67 -20.70 -2.84
CA GLY A 344 -15.12 -20.43 -2.88
C GLY A 344 -15.47 -18.94 -2.70
N GLU A 345 -16.66 -18.61 -2.19
CA GLU A 345 -16.99 -17.22 -1.83
C GLU A 345 -16.27 -16.78 -0.52
N TYR A 346 -15.71 -15.56 -0.51
CA TYR A 346 -14.95 -14.97 0.59
C TYR A 346 -15.09 -13.45 0.70
#